data_AF-A0A9P0N5N1-F1
#
_entry.id   AF-A0A9P0N5N1-F1
#
_cell.length_a   1.000
_cell.length_b   1.000
_cell.length_c   1.000
_cell.angle_alpha   90.00
_cell.angle_beta   90.00
_cell.angle_gamma   90.00
#
_symmetry.space_group_name_H-M   'P 1'
#
loop_
_entity.id
_entity.type
_entity.pdbx_description
1 polymer ?
#
loop_
_entity_poly.entity_id
_entity_poly.type
_entity_poly.pdbx_seq_one_letter_code
_entity_poly.pdbx_strand_id
1 'polypeptide(L)'
;MFPPRELQSAELSELASTIELLNYERTVLQTQKYGTVTSKTNMLVVQVHRDVERLQYLIVSLAQVRDIESVLLVFSHSYYDDRINKLVSSITFCRSMQIFYPYSLQLYPNKFPGIDPDDCVSAAGRRKQFCSSRDGRLTEHKHHWWWKVNFIFNNLDWSDTFKGTVVFLQEDDYVLPDLVHMLRFMTRSQAYLPGLHLLSFGRPHAKGLDFDLLSVSSWHPPFDKGLAFNKSLWQKISAVSSYYCLYDDLSWGYSLLNAFRKFNEGHVDMVATLMPRVLSTSTFPSGRAAMQQIAMWLVGARMFPLNVKAVMLYSSTGRVNAGVKPPPWGNGGWSDLRDHLLCLDPLMSTTTGNTNDMTAPTFSQTTTNATDYITVAKHKMNMSEADLHNVNFN
;
A
#
# COMPACT_ATOMS: atom_id res chain seq x y z
N MET A 1 -13.99 -1.25 22.57
CA MET A 1 -12.51 -1.15 22.58
C MET A 1 -12.13 -0.38 23.83
N PHE A 2 -11.41 -0.99 24.78
CA PHE A 2 -10.95 -0.27 25.97
C PHE A 2 -9.99 0.86 25.54
N PRO A 3 -10.06 2.05 26.16
CA PRO A 3 -9.07 3.08 25.92
C PRO A 3 -7.68 2.48 26.23
N PRO A 4 -6.67 2.72 25.37
CA PRO A 4 -5.33 2.21 25.63
C PRO A 4 -4.85 2.73 26.99
N ARG A 5 -4.23 1.85 27.79
CA ARG A 5 -3.60 2.21 29.06
C ARG A 5 -2.53 3.27 28.77
N GLU A 6 -2.57 4.39 29.50
CA GLU A 6 -1.49 5.37 29.44
C GLU A 6 -0.22 4.77 30.06
N LEU A 7 0.86 4.78 29.27
CA LEU A 7 2.17 4.30 29.67
C LEU A 7 2.89 5.39 30.46
N GLN A 8 3.55 5.02 31.55
CA GLN A 8 4.42 5.93 32.29
C GLN A 8 5.71 6.22 31.50
N SER A 9 6.43 7.29 31.87
CA SER A 9 7.64 7.72 31.15
C SER A 9 8.72 6.62 31.05
N ALA A 10 8.88 5.79 32.09
CA ALA A 10 9.82 4.68 32.07
C ALA A 10 9.37 3.58 31.10
N GLU A 11 8.08 3.21 31.13
CA GLU A 11 7.49 2.22 30.22
C GLU A 11 7.57 2.68 28.76
N LEU A 12 7.39 3.98 28.49
CA LEU A 12 7.55 4.57 27.16
C LEU A 12 9.00 4.47 26.65
N SER A 13 9.97 4.77 27.51
CA SER A 13 11.39 4.66 27.16
C SER A 13 11.78 3.22 26.85
N GLU A 14 11.33 2.27 27.68
CA GLU A 14 11.58 0.84 27.47
C GLU A 14 10.94 0.34 26.16
N LEU A 15 9.70 0.75 25.90
CA LEU A 15 9.00 0.40 24.66
C LEU A 15 9.71 0.99 23.43
N ALA A 16 10.16 2.24 23.50
CA ALA A 16 10.92 2.89 22.42
C ALA A 16 12.20 2.13 22.11
N SER A 17 13.00 1.78 23.13
CA SER A 17 14.22 0.97 22.97
C SER A 17 13.93 -0.42 22.41
N THR A 18 12.83 -1.04 22.84
CA THR A 18 12.38 -2.34 22.31
C THR A 18 12.06 -2.24 20.81
N ILE A 19 11.31 -1.21 20.39
CA ILE A 19 10.94 -0.98 19.00
C ILE A 19 12.18 -0.70 18.14
N GLU A 20 13.12 0.10 18.65
CA GLU A 20 14.40 0.37 17.98
C GLU A 20 15.18 -0.92 17.75
N LEU A 21 15.33 -1.76 18.78
CA LEU A 21 16.02 -3.05 18.69
C LEU A 21 15.34 -3.98 17.67
N LEU A 22 14.01 -4.12 17.73
CA LEU A 22 13.25 -4.98 16.80
C LEU A 22 13.41 -4.53 15.34
N ASN A 23 13.38 -3.22 15.10
CA ASN A 23 13.61 -2.65 13.77
C ASN A 23 15.08 -2.70 13.33
N TYR A 24 16.02 -2.78 14.27
CA TYR A 24 17.43 -2.99 13.99
C TYR A 24 17.72 -4.45 13.60
N GLU A 25 17.16 -5.40 14.35
CA GLU A 25 17.36 -6.83 14.11
C GLU A 25 16.64 -7.35 12.86
N ARG A 26 15.44 -6.82 12.56
CA ARG A 26 14.64 -7.18 11.37
C ARG A 26 14.49 -8.69 11.17
N THR A 27 14.35 -9.43 12.27
CA THR A 27 14.39 -10.90 12.25
C THR A 27 13.32 -11.48 11.32
N VAL A 28 13.75 -12.32 10.38
CA VAL A 28 12.87 -13.09 9.50
C VAL A 28 12.67 -14.48 10.08
N LEU A 29 11.41 -14.82 10.35
CA LEU A 29 11.00 -16.13 10.87
C LEU A 29 10.84 -17.16 9.73
N GLN A 30 10.88 -18.44 10.11
CA GLN A 30 10.67 -19.59 9.22
C GLN A 30 11.68 -19.74 8.07
N THR A 31 12.86 -19.11 8.17
CA THR A 31 13.94 -19.21 7.17
C THR A 31 14.53 -20.63 7.07
N GLN A 32 14.55 -21.39 8.17
CA GLN A 32 15.02 -22.77 8.16
C GLN A 32 14.15 -23.69 7.27
N LYS A 33 12.84 -23.42 7.22
CA LYS A 33 11.87 -24.23 6.47
C LYS A 33 11.71 -23.75 5.03
N TYR A 34 11.76 -22.44 4.80
CA TYR A 34 11.42 -21.83 3.50
C TYR A 34 12.62 -21.18 2.79
N GLY A 35 13.83 -21.28 3.36
CA GLY A 35 15.04 -20.65 2.85
C GLY A 35 15.15 -19.16 3.19
N THR A 36 16.27 -18.54 2.79
CA THR A 36 16.50 -17.11 2.99
C THR A 36 15.65 -16.26 2.03
N VAL A 37 15.47 -14.99 2.37
CA VAL A 37 14.86 -14.00 1.47
C VAL A 37 15.90 -13.61 0.41
N THR A 38 15.47 -13.53 -0.85
CA THR A 38 16.33 -13.13 -1.97
C THR A 38 15.87 -11.80 -2.56
N SER A 39 16.70 -11.18 -3.39
CA SER A 39 16.31 -9.96 -4.10
C SER A 39 15.11 -10.12 -5.05
N LYS A 40 14.80 -11.35 -5.47
CA LYS A 40 13.64 -11.66 -6.34
C LYS A 40 12.38 -12.05 -5.55
N THR A 41 12.47 -12.21 -4.22
CA THR A 41 11.35 -12.62 -3.37
C THR A 41 10.29 -11.52 -3.29
N ASN A 42 9.08 -11.76 -3.80
CA ASN A 42 7.98 -10.80 -3.66
C ASN A 42 7.57 -10.65 -2.18
N MET A 43 6.98 -9.50 -1.83
CA MET A 43 6.53 -9.21 -0.48
C MET A 43 5.04 -8.88 -0.43
N LEU A 44 4.39 -9.33 0.64
CA LEU A 44 3.08 -8.84 1.06
C LEU A 44 3.28 -8.05 2.37
N VAL A 45 3.07 -6.74 2.32
CA VAL A 45 3.29 -5.83 3.45
C VAL A 45 1.96 -5.39 4.03
N VAL A 46 1.65 -5.86 5.24
CA VAL A 46 0.40 -5.59 5.96
C VAL A 46 0.60 -4.42 6.91
N GLN A 47 -0.20 -3.36 6.76
CA GLN A 47 -0.27 -2.28 7.73
C GLN A 47 -1.22 -2.68 8.88
N VAL A 48 -0.65 -2.85 10.07
CA VAL A 48 -1.33 -3.32 11.29
C VAL A 48 -1.47 -2.18 12.28
N HIS A 49 -2.64 -2.09 12.90
CA HIS A 49 -2.93 -1.20 14.01
C HIS A 49 -3.41 -2.02 15.21
N ARG A 50 -4.73 -2.18 15.42
CA ARG A 50 -5.29 -2.72 16.68
C ARG A 50 -6.47 -3.67 16.49
N ASP A 51 -6.96 -3.91 15.26
CA ASP A 51 -8.08 -4.81 15.01
C ASP A 51 -7.62 -6.27 14.91
N VAL A 52 -7.45 -6.90 16.08
CA VAL A 52 -6.99 -8.30 16.19
C VAL A 52 -7.93 -9.27 15.49
N GLU A 53 -9.25 -9.02 15.52
CA GLU A 53 -10.24 -9.92 14.89
C GLU A 53 -10.04 -9.94 13.37
N ARG A 54 -9.97 -8.76 12.74
CA ARG A 54 -9.78 -8.69 11.29
C ARG A 54 -8.41 -9.17 10.86
N LEU A 55 -7.37 -8.82 11.61
CA LEU A 55 -6.03 -9.34 11.35
C LEU A 55 -5.99 -10.87 11.37
N GLN A 56 -6.69 -11.50 12.31
CA GLN A 56 -6.81 -12.95 12.37
C GLN A 56 -7.46 -13.52 11.09
N TYR A 57 -8.56 -12.91 10.62
CA TYR A 57 -9.20 -13.33 9.37
C TYR A 57 -8.31 -13.11 8.14
N LEU A 58 -7.57 -12.00 8.08
CA LEU A 58 -6.57 -11.77 7.04
C LEU A 58 -5.50 -12.87 7.05
N ILE A 59 -4.91 -13.20 8.20
CA ILE A 59 -3.92 -14.27 8.33
C ILE A 59 -4.48 -15.62 7.88
N VAL A 60 -5.72 -15.95 8.26
CA VAL A 60 -6.40 -17.18 7.82
C VAL A 60 -6.61 -17.20 6.30
N SER A 61 -6.91 -16.05 5.68
CA SER A 61 -7.04 -15.95 4.22
C SER A 61 -5.68 -16.06 3.51
N LEU A 62 -4.63 -15.45 4.05
CA LEU A 62 -3.26 -15.56 3.56
C LEU A 62 -2.75 -17.00 3.60
N ALA A 63 -3.09 -17.75 4.66
CA ALA A 63 -2.73 -19.16 4.79
C ALA A 63 -3.35 -20.06 3.70
N GLN A 64 -4.41 -19.61 3.02
CA GLN A 64 -5.07 -20.32 1.92
C GLN A 64 -4.54 -19.92 0.54
N VAL A 65 -3.67 -18.91 0.46
CA VAL A 65 -3.08 -18.47 -0.81
C VAL A 65 -2.12 -19.54 -1.32
N ARG A 66 -2.33 -19.98 -2.56
CA ARG A 66 -1.43 -20.94 -3.20
C ARG A 66 -0.06 -20.30 -3.42
N ASP A 67 0.99 -21.06 -3.15
CA ASP A 67 2.39 -20.65 -3.28
C ASP A 67 2.79 -19.47 -2.36
N ILE A 68 2.07 -19.26 -1.25
CA ILE A 68 2.37 -18.22 -0.27
C ILE A 68 3.74 -18.41 0.37
N GLU A 69 4.28 -19.62 0.40
CA GLU A 69 5.63 -19.89 0.86
C GLU A 69 6.70 -19.21 -0.01
N SER A 70 6.39 -18.84 -1.25
CA SER A 70 7.31 -18.16 -2.18
C SER A 70 7.54 -16.68 -1.86
N VAL A 71 6.72 -16.08 -0.98
CA VAL A 71 6.80 -14.66 -0.62
C VAL A 71 7.33 -14.45 0.80
N LEU A 72 7.64 -13.19 1.12
CA LEU A 72 7.85 -12.72 2.48
C LEU A 72 6.60 -11.96 2.96
N LEU A 73 6.02 -12.35 4.09
CA LEU A 73 5.02 -11.54 4.79
C LEU A 73 5.71 -10.55 5.71
N VAL A 74 5.39 -9.27 5.58
CA VAL A 74 5.89 -8.22 6.48
C VAL A 74 4.70 -7.59 7.19
N PHE A 75 4.66 -7.66 8.52
CA PHE A 75 3.66 -6.97 9.33
C PHE A 75 4.27 -5.70 9.88
N SER A 76 3.68 -4.55 9.51
CA SER A 76 4.14 -3.23 9.92
C SER A 76 3.17 -2.66 10.95
N HIS A 77 3.61 -2.50 12.19
CA HIS A 77 2.76 -2.20 13.34
C HIS A 77 2.84 -0.72 13.71
N SER A 78 1.70 -0.04 13.86
CA SER A 78 1.62 1.28 14.54
C SER A 78 1.32 1.17 16.03
N TYR A 79 1.03 -0.05 16.52
CA TYR A 79 0.75 -0.29 17.93
C TYR A 79 1.39 -1.60 18.36
N TYR A 80 2.20 -1.55 19.41
CA TYR A 80 2.80 -2.71 20.07
C TYR A 80 1.78 -3.33 21.03
N ASP A 81 1.33 -4.56 20.72
CA ASP A 81 0.45 -5.37 21.55
C ASP A 81 0.94 -6.82 21.51
N ASP A 82 1.27 -7.39 22.67
CA ASP A 82 1.81 -8.75 22.76
C ASP A 82 0.91 -9.80 22.12
N ARG A 83 -0.42 -9.62 22.13
CA ARG A 83 -1.35 -10.58 21.53
C ARG A 83 -1.26 -10.54 20.02
N ILE A 84 -1.18 -9.34 19.43
CA ILE A 84 -0.96 -9.14 17.99
C ILE A 84 0.40 -9.70 17.60
N ASN A 85 1.44 -9.36 18.36
CA ASN A 85 2.81 -9.79 18.08
C ASN A 85 2.95 -11.32 18.13
N LYS A 86 2.33 -11.97 19.13
CA LYS A 86 2.28 -13.43 19.24
C LYS A 86 1.47 -14.07 18.12
N LEU A 87 0.34 -13.48 17.73
CA LEU A 87 -0.47 -13.94 16.60
C LEU A 87 0.38 -13.99 15.31
N VAL A 88 1.10 -12.91 14.99
CA VAL A 88 1.97 -12.84 13.82
C VAL A 88 3.16 -13.80 13.94
N SER A 89 3.79 -13.89 15.12
CA SER A 89 4.93 -14.78 15.36
C SER A 89 4.58 -16.27 15.28
N SER A 90 3.29 -16.62 15.42
CA SER A 90 2.78 -17.99 15.31
C SER A 90 2.61 -18.48 13.86
N ILE A 91 2.84 -17.62 12.86
CA ILE A 91 2.75 -17.98 11.45
C ILE A 91 3.84 -19.00 11.09
N THR A 92 3.42 -20.14 10.53
CA THR A 92 4.28 -21.27 10.17
C THR A 92 4.18 -21.71 8.72
N PHE A 93 3.31 -21.06 7.92
CA PHE A 93 3.02 -21.42 6.53
C PHE A 93 3.89 -20.69 5.50
N CYS A 94 4.65 -19.66 5.89
CA CYS A 94 5.61 -18.95 5.03
C CYS A 94 6.63 -18.17 5.88
N ARG A 95 7.58 -17.49 5.23
CA ARG A 95 8.45 -16.50 5.87
C ARG A 95 7.64 -15.31 6.35
N SER A 96 7.91 -14.84 7.55
CA SER A 96 7.29 -13.64 8.10
C SER A 96 8.30 -12.78 8.85
N MET A 97 8.06 -11.48 8.90
CA MET A 97 8.81 -10.54 9.73
C MET A 97 7.87 -9.45 10.29
N GLN A 98 8.31 -8.81 11.36
CA GLN A 98 7.59 -7.69 11.98
C GLN A 98 8.49 -6.45 11.98
N ILE A 99 7.90 -5.30 11.67
CA ILE A 99 8.54 -3.97 11.77
C ILE A 99 7.57 -3.03 12.49
N PHE A 100 8.09 -2.06 13.24
CA PHE A 100 7.30 -1.23 14.14
C PHE A 100 7.49 0.24 13.79
N TYR A 101 6.39 0.95 13.50
CA TYR A 101 6.43 2.38 13.21
C TYR A 101 6.90 3.15 14.46
N PRO A 102 8.06 3.83 14.40
CA PRO A 102 8.69 4.38 15.60
C PRO A 102 8.11 5.71 16.04
N TYR A 103 7.12 6.25 15.33
CA TYR A 103 6.53 7.57 15.59
C TYR A 103 5.02 7.48 15.86
N SER A 104 4.60 6.40 16.50
CA SER A 104 3.19 6.13 16.78
C SER A 104 2.63 6.97 17.93
N LEU A 105 1.30 7.05 17.99
CA LEU A 105 0.56 7.62 19.12
C LEU A 105 0.90 6.92 20.45
N GLN A 106 1.22 5.62 20.40
CA GLN A 106 1.58 4.85 21.59
C GLN A 106 2.91 5.31 22.19
N LEU A 107 3.89 5.66 21.34
CA LEU A 107 5.20 6.14 21.76
C LEU A 107 5.23 7.64 22.07
N TYR A 108 4.34 8.42 21.45
CA TYR A 108 4.27 9.87 21.58
C TYR A 108 2.90 10.34 22.08
N PRO A 109 2.39 9.85 23.22
CA PRO A 109 1.00 10.10 23.62
C PRO A 109 0.68 11.58 23.85
N ASN A 110 1.66 12.36 24.33
CA ASN A 110 1.49 13.74 24.80
C ASN A 110 2.47 14.74 24.14
N LYS A 111 2.96 14.44 22.94
CA LYS A 111 3.85 15.32 22.16
C LYS A 111 3.76 14.95 20.68
N PHE A 112 4.13 15.86 19.79
CA PHE A 112 4.27 15.53 18.37
C PHE A 112 5.18 14.29 18.15
N PRO A 113 4.83 13.34 17.25
CA PRO A 113 3.68 13.34 16.33
C PRO A 113 2.38 12.76 16.89
N GLY A 114 2.28 12.44 18.18
CA GLY A 114 0.97 12.17 18.78
C GLY A 114 0.21 13.42 19.16
N ILE A 115 -0.56 13.37 20.24
CA ILE A 115 -1.47 14.47 20.62
C ILE A 115 -0.71 15.45 21.48
N ASP A 116 -0.35 16.59 20.92
CA ASP A 116 0.37 17.63 21.66
C ASP A 116 -0.60 18.44 22.54
N PRO A 117 -0.29 18.75 23.81
CA PRO A 117 -1.11 19.63 24.65
C PRO A 117 -1.39 21.03 24.06
N ASP A 118 -0.55 21.46 23.12
CA ASP A 118 -0.70 22.73 22.40
C ASP A 118 -1.49 22.62 21.08
N ASP A 119 -1.89 21.40 20.65
CA ASP A 119 -2.79 21.20 19.51
C ASP A 119 -4.23 21.69 19.82
N CYS A 120 -4.95 22.20 18.81
CA CYS A 120 -6.33 22.69 19.01
C CYS A 120 -7.31 21.59 19.42
N VAL A 121 -7.04 20.36 19.01
CA VAL A 121 -7.81 19.19 19.41
C VAL A 121 -7.05 18.54 20.56
N SER A 122 -7.07 19.20 21.72
CA SER A 122 -6.61 18.57 22.95
C SER A 122 -7.35 17.24 23.17
N ALA A 123 -6.78 16.30 23.93
CA ALA A 123 -7.45 15.04 24.29
C ALA A 123 -8.87 15.26 24.89
N ALA A 124 -9.12 16.45 25.46
CA ALA A 124 -10.39 16.89 26.03
C ALA A 124 -11.32 17.66 25.05
N GLY A 125 -10.98 17.78 23.77
CA GLY A 125 -11.82 18.38 22.72
C GLY A 125 -12.01 19.91 22.78
N ARG A 126 -11.19 20.64 23.55
CA ARG A 126 -11.30 22.10 23.68
C ARG A 126 -10.48 22.83 22.62
N ARG A 127 -11.13 23.66 21.80
CA ARG A 127 -10.48 24.58 20.84
C ARG A 127 -9.93 25.81 21.55
N LYS A 128 -8.60 25.99 21.53
CA LYS A 128 -7.96 27.27 21.88
C LYS A 128 -8.00 28.22 20.67
N GLN A 129 -7.85 29.52 20.91
CA GLN A 129 -7.70 30.53 19.85
C GLN A 129 -6.22 30.57 19.43
N PHE A 130 -5.92 30.52 18.12
CA PHE A 130 -4.55 30.50 17.53
C PHE A 130 -3.71 29.20 17.75
N CYS A 131 -4.29 28.03 17.45
CA CYS A 131 -3.57 26.75 17.51
C CYS A 131 -3.70 25.96 16.19
N SER A 132 -2.93 24.86 16.05
CA SER A 132 -2.99 23.97 14.88
C SER A 132 -4.27 23.13 14.91
N SER A 133 -4.98 23.04 13.78
CA SER A 133 -6.17 22.18 13.60
C SER A 133 -5.84 20.69 13.44
N ARG A 134 -4.57 20.32 13.66
CA ARG A 134 -4.06 18.95 13.61
C ARG A 134 -4.76 18.06 14.63
N ASP A 135 -5.07 16.83 14.22
CA ASP A 135 -5.46 15.74 15.12
C ASP A 135 -4.54 14.55 14.85
N GLY A 136 -3.60 14.29 15.77
CA GLY A 136 -2.64 13.19 15.65
C GLY A 136 -3.27 11.82 15.40
N ARG A 137 -4.52 11.61 15.87
CA ARG A 137 -5.26 10.36 15.69
C ARG A 137 -5.61 10.09 14.23
N LEU A 138 -5.76 11.16 13.44
CA LEU A 138 -6.10 11.08 12.04
C LEU A 138 -4.85 11.01 11.15
N THR A 139 -3.74 11.64 11.57
CA THR A 139 -2.52 11.75 10.76
C THR A 139 -1.65 10.49 10.81
N GLU A 140 -1.69 9.70 11.90
CA GLU A 140 -0.85 8.51 12.07
C GLU A 140 -0.94 7.53 10.89
N HIS A 141 -2.14 7.29 10.35
CA HIS A 141 -2.33 6.30 9.29
C HIS A 141 -1.56 6.64 8.00
N LYS A 142 -1.55 7.91 7.59
CA LYS A 142 -0.79 8.39 6.41
C LYS A 142 0.71 8.38 6.65
N HIS A 143 1.15 8.78 7.85
CA HIS A 143 2.55 8.71 8.23
C HIS A 143 3.08 7.28 8.24
N HIS A 144 2.36 6.38 8.91
CA HIS A 144 2.70 4.95 8.98
C HIS A 144 2.76 4.35 7.57
N TRP A 145 1.81 4.70 6.69
CA TRP A 145 1.83 4.23 5.32
C TRP A 145 3.09 4.67 4.57
N TRP A 146 3.47 5.94 4.68
CA TRP A 146 4.64 6.48 3.99
C TRP A 146 5.95 5.95 4.58
N TRP A 147 6.07 5.90 5.91
CA TRP A 147 7.22 5.34 6.61
C TRP A 147 7.47 3.89 6.22
N LYS A 148 6.45 3.03 6.24
CA LYS A 148 6.66 1.60 5.97
C LYS A 148 7.15 1.37 4.54
N VAL A 149 6.68 2.17 3.57
CA VAL A 149 7.11 2.04 2.17
C VAL A 149 8.59 2.46 2.05
N ASN A 150 8.98 3.56 2.68
CA ASN A 150 10.39 3.97 2.78
C ASN A 150 11.25 2.89 3.44
N PHE A 151 10.80 2.33 4.56
CA PHE A 151 11.54 1.30 5.29
C PHE A 151 11.76 0.05 4.44
N ILE A 152 10.71 -0.44 3.76
CA ILE A 152 10.79 -1.64 2.92
C ILE A 152 11.77 -1.45 1.75
N PHE A 153 11.72 -0.30 1.07
CA PHE A 153 12.53 -0.08 -0.14
C PHE A 153 13.93 0.47 0.12
N ASN A 154 14.20 1.02 1.31
CA ASN A 154 15.45 1.71 1.62
C ASN A 154 16.19 1.17 2.85
N ASN A 155 15.55 0.39 3.74
CA ASN A 155 16.11 0.06 5.07
C ASN A 155 16.08 -1.44 5.43
N LEU A 156 15.87 -2.33 4.45
CA LEU A 156 16.07 -3.77 4.59
C LEU A 156 17.42 -4.17 4.00
N ASP A 157 17.99 -5.28 4.46
CA ASP A 157 19.34 -5.71 4.08
C ASP A 157 19.48 -5.99 2.57
N TRP A 158 18.39 -6.32 1.88
CA TRP A 158 18.34 -6.56 0.43
C TRP A 158 17.69 -5.41 -0.35
N SER A 159 17.35 -4.29 0.29
CA SER A 159 16.65 -3.16 -0.32
C SER A 159 17.37 -2.68 -1.58
N ASP A 160 18.70 -2.57 -1.57
CA ASP A 160 19.50 -2.06 -2.70
C ASP A 160 19.38 -2.89 -3.97
N THR A 161 19.32 -4.21 -3.83
CA THR A 161 19.28 -5.13 -4.98
C THR A 161 17.88 -5.64 -5.28
N PHE A 162 16.85 -5.18 -4.56
CA PHE A 162 15.49 -5.68 -4.64
C PHE A 162 14.88 -5.54 -6.05
N LYS A 163 14.45 -6.67 -6.62
CA LYS A 163 13.85 -6.82 -7.96
C LYS A 163 12.41 -7.34 -7.90
N GLY A 164 11.93 -7.74 -6.73
CA GLY A 164 10.56 -8.22 -6.53
C GLY A 164 9.51 -7.12 -6.64
N THR A 165 8.26 -7.53 -6.50
CA THR A 165 7.09 -6.66 -6.34
C THR A 165 6.65 -6.68 -4.88
N VAL A 166 6.29 -5.51 -4.34
CA VAL A 166 5.68 -5.37 -3.02
C VAL A 166 4.19 -5.13 -3.20
N VAL A 167 3.35 -5.95 -2.58
CA VAL A 167 1.89 -5.79 -2.50
C VAL A 167 1.53 -5.25 -1.12
N PHE A 168 0.86 -4.10 -1.07
CA PHE A 168 0.47 -3.43 0.16
C PHE A 168 -0.96 -3.81 0.56
N LEU A 169 -1.09 -4.31 1.79
CA LEU A 169 -2.33 -4.74 2.42
C LEU A 169 -2.55 -3.97 3.74
N GLN A 170 -3.76 -4.04 4.27
CA GLN A 170 -4.17 -3.50 5.57
C GLN A 170 -4.75 -4.63 6.43
N GLU A 171 -4.73 -4.48 7.76
CA GLU A 171 -5.25 -5.50 8.69
C GLU A 171 -6.73 -5.87 8.49
N ASP A 172 -7.48 -4.98 7.82
CA ASP A 172 -8.89 -5.15 7.49
C ASP A 172 -9.12 -5.66 6.06
N ASP A 173 -8.10 -6.12 5.35
CA ASP A 173 -8.25 -6.75 4.06
C ASP A 173 -8.54 -8.26 4.18
N TYR A 174 -9.10 -8.83 3.11
CA TYR A 174 -9.23 -10.27 2.88
C TYR A 174 -8.63 -10.62 1.53
N VAL A 175 -7.77 -11.63 1.46
CA VAL A 175 -7.12 -12.03 0.21
C VAL A 175 -7.71 -13.30 -0.38
N LEU A 176 -7.84 -13.35 -1.71
CA LEU A 176 -8.31 -14.54 -2.41
C LEU A 176 -7.16 -15.56 -2.58
N PRO A 177 -7.47 -16.88 -2.57
CA PRO A 177 -6.49 -17.96 -2.73
C PRO A 177 -5.57 -17.88 -3.96
N ASP A 178 -5.99 -17.20 -5.03
CA ASP A 178 -5.24 -17.05 -6.28
C ASP A 178 -4.44 -15.74 -6.37
N LEU A 179 -4.24 -15.00 -5.26
CA LEU A 179 -3.53 -13.72 -5.26
C LEU A 179 -2.12 -13.81 -5.87
N VAL A 180 -1.28 -14.74 -5.39
CA VAL A 180 0.10 -14.92 -5.90
C VAL A 180 0.10 -15.43 -7.33
N HIS A 181 -0.89 -16.26 -7.71
CA HIS A 181 -1.08 -16.72 -9.09
C HIS A 181 -1.36 -15.54 -10.04
N MET A 182 -2.29 -14.66 -9.66
CA MET A 182 -2.61 -13.46 -10.43
C MET A 182 -1.47 -12.45 -10.46
N LEU A 183 -0.67 -12.35 -9.39
CA LEU A 183 0.54 -11.51 -9.39
C LEU A 183 1.50 -11.91 -10.50
N ARG A 184 1.70 -13.21 -10.76
CA ARG A 184 2.56 -13.68 -11.87
C ARG A 184 2.06 -13.20 -13.23
N PHE A 185 0.76 -13.31 -13.49
CA PHE A 185 0.16 -12.78 -14.73
C PHE A 185 0.28 -11.26 -14.85
N MET A 186 0.01 -10.53 -13.77
CA MET A 186 0.07 -9.07 -13.77
C MET A 186 1.51 -8.54 -13.93
N THR A 187 2.49 -9.16 -13.27
CA THR A 187 3.91 -8.82 -13.49
C THR A 187 4.34 -9.18 -14.91
N ARG A 188 3.87 -10.31 -15.47
CA ARG A 188 4.14 -10.66 -16.88
C ARG A 188 3.57 -9.63 -17.85
N SER A 189 2.39 -9.08 -17.57
CA SER A 189 1.77 -8.06 -18.43
C SER A 189 2.66 -6.83 -18.65
N GLN A 190 3.56 -6.52 -17.70
CA GLN A 190 4.51 -5.41 -17.81
C GLN A 190 5.55 -5.61 -18.92
N ALA A 191 5.84 -6.86 -19.31
CA ALA A 191 6.72 -7.15 -20.45
C ALA A 191 6.07 -6.78 -21.80
N TYR A 192 4.73 -6.79 -21.86
CA TYR A 192 3.96 -6.43 -23.05
C TYR A 192 3.52 -4.97 -23.06
N LEU A 193 3.51 -4.31 -21.89
CA LEU A 193 3.10 -2.93 -21.69
C LEU A 193 4.23 -2.13 -21.02
N PRO A 194 5.27 -1.71 -21.78
CA PRO A 194 6.37 -0.93 -21.24
C PRO A 194 5.88 0.34 -20.55
N GLY A 195 6.43 0.66 -19.38
CA GLY A 195 6.02 1.82 -18.57
C GLY A 195 4.92 1.54 -17.54
N LEU A 196 4.26 0.38 -17.63
CA LEU A 196 3.21 0.01 -16.69
C LEU A 196 3.80 -0.79 -15.52
N HIS A 197 3.98 -0.11 -14.39
CA HIS A 197 4.63 -0.69 -13.19
C HIS A 197 3.73 -0.78 -11.97
N LEU A 198 2.53 -0.18 -12.03
CA LEU A 198 1.57 -0.17 -10.93
C LEU A 198 0.53 -1.27 -11.14
N LEU A 199 0.29 -2.05 -10.09
CA LEU A 199 -0.70 -3.13 -10.09
C LEU A 199 -1.74 -2.85 -9.01
N SER A 200 -2.99 -3.24 -9.24
CA SER A 200 -4.04 -3.17 -8.23
C SER A 200 -4.83 -4.48 -8.18
N PHE A 201 -4.89 -5.08 -6.99
CA PHE A 201 -5.63 -6.30 -6.75
C PHE A 201 -7.00 -6.04 -6.11
N GLY A 202 -7.29 -4.81 -5.70
CA GLY A 202 -8.49 -4.45 -4.98
C GLY A 202 -9.33 -3.41 -5.71
N ARG A 203 -10.64 -3.55 -5.57
CA ARG A 203 -11.66 -2.59 -6.00
C ARG A 203 -12.98 -2.95 -5.31
N PRO A 204 -13.97 -2.03 -5.30
CA PRO A 204 -15.32 -2.36 -4.86
C PRO A 204 -15.85 -3.59 -5.61
N HIS A 205 -16.31 -4.58 -4.84
CA HIS A 205 -16.91 -5.79 -5.38
C HIS A 205 -18.18 -5.46 -6.17
N ALA A 206 -18.35 -6.11 -7.33
CA ALA A 206 -19.56 -6.05 -8.13
C ALA A 206 -19.93 -7.46 -8.60
N LYS A 207 -21.22 -7.70 -8.89
CA LYS A 207 -21.70 -8.99 -9.38
C LYS A 207 -21.23 -9.23 -10.82
N GLY A 208 -20.87 -10.48 -11.14
CA GLY A 208 -20.57 -10.91 -12.51
C GLY A 208 -19.23 -10.42 -13.05
N LEU A 209 -18.26 -10.14 -12.18
CA LEU A 209 -16.90 -9.78 -12.60
C LEU A 209 -16.14 -11.02 -13.09
N ASP A 210 -15.38 -10.86 -14.18
CA ASP A 210 -14.57 -11.93 -14.74
C ASP A 210 -13.30 -12.18 -13.91
N PHE A 211 -13.06 -13.44 -13.56
CA PHE A 211 -11.88 -13.85 -12.81
C PHE A 211 -10.61 -13.87 -13.67
N ASP A 212 -10.73 -14.11 -14.98
CA ASP A 212 -9.63 -14.23 -15.94
C ASP A 212 -9.30 -12.92 -16.67
N LEU A 213 -9.90 -11.80 -16.28
CA LEU A 213 -9.74 -10.52 -16.95
C LEU A 213 -8.95 -9.50 -16.10
N LEU A 214 -7.99 -8.86 -16.75
CA LEU A 214 -7.28 -7.68 -16.29
C LEU A 214 -7.76 -6.46 -17.08
N SER A 215 -7.94 -5.35 -16.38
CA SER A 215 -8.23 -4.04 -16.98
C SER A 215 -7.03 -3.12 -16.84
N VAL A 216 -6.78 -2.30 -17.86
CA VAL A 216 -5.67 -1.35 -17.87
C VAL A 216 -6.22 0.07 -17.98
N SER A 217 -6.01 0.87 -16.94
CA SER A 217 -6.54 2.26 -16.82
C SER A 217 -5.63 3.11 -15.93
N SER A 218 -5.81 4.43 -15.97
CA SER A 218 -5.13 5.32 -15.03
C SER A 218 -5.55 5.02 -13.59
N TRP A 219 -4.58 5.03 -12.66
CA TRP A 219 -4.83 4.68 -11.27
C TRP A 219 -5.50 5.82 -10.50
N HIS A 220 -6.44 5.47 -9.62
CA HIS A 220 -7.07 6.35 -8.65
C HIS A 220 -7.69 5.54 -7.50
N PRO A 221 -7.92 6.10 -6.29
CA PRO A 221 -8.78 5.46 -5.30
C PRO A 221 -10.20 5.21 -5.86
N PRO A 222 -10.85 4.06 -5.62
CA PRO A 222 -10.55 3.03 -4.61
C PRO A 222 -9.75 1.82 -5.12
N PHE A 223 -8.79 2.02 -6.06
CA PHE A 223 -7.83 0.98 -6.48
C PHE A 223 -6.57 0.93 -5.59
N ASP A 224 -6.66 1.52 -4.41
CA ASP A 224 -5.63 1.59 -3.37
C ASP A 224 -5.54 0.30 -2.54
N LYS A 225 -6.58 -0.53 -2.54
CA LYS A 225 -6.54 -1.85 -1.90
C LYS A 225 -5.70 -2.84 -2.71
N GLY A 226 -4.77 -3.52 -2.05
CA GLY A 226 -3.83 -4.41 -2.75
C GLY A 226 -3.01 -3.68 -3.80
N LEU A 227 -2.61 -2.43 -3.54
CA LEU A 227 -1.73 -1.70 -4.44
C LEU A 227 -0.37 -2.40 -4.47
N ALA A 228 0.22 -2.59 -5.65
CA ALA A 228 1.52 -3.23 -5.75
C ALA A 228 2.44 -2.58 -6.77
N PHE A 229 3.73 -2.50 -6.43
CA PHE A 229 4.76 -1.92 -7.27
C PHE A 229 6.16 -2.38 -6.86
N ASN A 230 7.13 -2.14 -7.73
CA ASN A 230 8.54 -2.50 -7.53
C ASN A 230 9.39 -1.29 -7.13
N LYS A 231 10.68 -1.53 -6.86
CA LYS A 231 11.64 -0.48 -6.45
C LYS A 231 11.81 0.62 -7.51
N SER A 232 11.77 0.26 -8.80
CA SER A 232 11.90 1.24 -9.89
C SER A 232 10.77 2.26 -9.89
N LEU A 233 9.51 1.83 -9.67
CA LEU A 233 8.41 2.79 -9.54
C LEU A 233 8.52 3.58 -8.23
N TRP A 234 8.90 2.93 -7.14
CA TRP A 234 9.11 3.60 -5.86
C TRP A 234 10.13 4.74 -5.95
N GLN A 235 11.26 4.56 -6.64
CA GLN A 235 12.25 5.62 -6.84
C GLN A 235 11.64 6.86 -7.54
N LYS A 236 10.77 6.65 -8.53
CA LYS A 236 10.03 7.74 -9.20
C LYS A 236 9.05 8.43 -8.26
N ILE A 237 8.33 7.66 -7.42
CA ILE A 237 7.41 8.18 -6.40
C ILE A 237 8.18 9.03 -5.37
N SER A 238 9.29 8.49 -4.86
CA SER A 238 10.13 9.14 -3.85
C SER A 238 10.76 10.43 -4.37
N ALA A 239 11.09 10.52 -5.66
CA ALA A 239 11.63 11.74 -6.28
C ALA A 239 10.63 12.92 -6.28
N VAL A 240 9.32 12.63 -6.19
CA VAL A 240 8.26 13.64 -6.11
C VAL A 240 7.56 13.65 -4.75
N SER A 241 8.25 13.19 -3.70
CA SER A 241 7.72 13.04 -2.33
C SER A 241 7.10 14.32 -1.77
N SER A 242 7.62 15.51 -2.13
CA SER A 242 7.05 16.80 -1.72
C SER A 242 5.58 16.96 -2.12
N TYR A 243 5.19 16.45 -3.28
CA TYR A 243 3.79 16.51 -3.72
C TYR A 243 2.88 15.52 -2.99
N TYR A 244 3.42 14.47 -2.38
CA TYR A 244 2.69 13.60 -1.48
C TYR A 244 2.57 14.23 -0.08
N CYS A 245 3.70 14.70 0.46
CA CYS A 245 3.80 15.16 1.84
C CYS A 245 3.17 16.52 2.11
N LEU A 246 3.15 17.42 1.11
CA LEU A 246 2.57 18.76 1.24
C LEU A 246 1.10 18.83 0.80
N TYR A 247 0.54 17.71 0.30
CA TYR A 247 -0.85 17.66 -0.11
C TYR A 247 -1.77 17.52 1.11
N ASP A 248 -2.67 18.49 1.28
CA ASP A 248 -3.59 18.61 2.42
C ASP A 248 -4.74 17.59 2.34
N ASP A 249 -4.40 16.31 2.52
CA ASP A 249 -5.35 15.20 2.61
C ASP A 249 -4.79 14.10 3.51
N LEU A 250 -5.62 13.61 4.43
CA LEU A 250 -5.30 12.50 5.34
C LEU A 250 -5.19 11.14 4.63
N SER A 251 -5.76 10.98 3.44
CA SER A 251 -5.66 9.77 2.67
C SER A 251 -4.31 9.67 1.97
N TRP A 252 -3.56 8.61 2.30
CA TRP A 252 -2.35 8.25 1.56
C TRP A 252 -2.64 7.98 0.08
N GLY A 253 -3.82 7.43 -0.25
CA GLY A 253 -4.21 7.13 -1.63
C GLY A 253 -4.44 8.38 -2.47
N TYR A 254 -5.17 9.37 -1.95
CA TYR A 254 -5.35 10.66 -2.65
C TYR A 254 -4.05 11.47 -2.70
N SER A 255 -3.21 11.40 -1.66
CA SER A 255 -1.87 12.01 -1.66
C SER A 255 -0.97 11.39 -2.73
N LEU A 256 -1.03 10.07 -2.92
CA LEU A 256 -0.31 9.37 -3.98
C LEU A 256 -0.83 9.75 -5.38
N LEU A 257 -2.17 9.87 -5.53
CA LEU A 257 -2.77 10.36 -6.78
C LEU A 257 -2.27 11.76 -7.13
N ASN A 258 -2.14 12.65 -6.14
CA ASN A 258 -1.56 13.98 -6.35
C ASN A 258 -0.09 13.92 -6.79
N ALA A 259 0.72 13.05 -6.18
CA ALA A 259 2.12 12.84 -6.58
C ALA A 259 2.23 12.30 -8.03
N PHE A 260 1.39 11.34 -8.42
CA PHE A 260 1.37 10.80 -9.78
C PHE A 260 1.07 11.83 -10.87
N ARG A 261 0.39 12.94 -10.54
CA ARG A 261 0.17 14.04 -11.50
C ARG A 261 1.45 14.80 -11.89
N LYS A 262 2.55 14.55 -11.17
CA LYS A 262 3.84 15.19 -11.42
C LYS A 262 4.78 14.32 -12.23
N PHE A 263 4.31 13.15 -12.63
CA PHE A 263 4.99 12.32 -13.61
C PHE A 263 4.78 12.94 -15.00
N ASN A 264 5.65 12.61 -15.95
CA ASN A 264 5.63 13.21 -17.30
C ASN A 264 4.27 13.09 -18.01
N GLU A 265 3.56 11.98 -17.80
CA GLU A 265 2.25 11.71 -18.40
C GLU A 265 1.09 12.38 -17.62
N GLY A 266 1.36 13.00 -16.47
CA GLY A 266 0.34 13.57 -15.59
C GLY A 266 -0.54 12.54 -14.88
N HIS A 267 -0.22 11.25 -15.01
CA HIS A 267 -0.88 10.12 -14.35
C HIS A 267 0.07 8.92 -14.32
N VAL A 268 -0.36 7.85 -13.64
CA VAL A 268 0.28 6.53 -13.70
C VAL A 268 -0.79 5.51 -14.05
N ASP A 269 -0.52 4.70 -15.06
CA ASP A 269 -1.38 3.60 -15.45
C ASP A 269 -1.17 2.37 -14.57
N MET A 270 -2.27 1.69 -14.28
CA MET A 270 -2.29 0.42 -13.58
C MET A 270 -2.83 -0.71 -14.44
N VAL A 271 -2.41 -1.92 -14.10
CA VAL A 271 -3.10 -3.17 -14.45
C VAL A 271 -3.86 -3.57 -13.20
N ALA A 272 -5.17 -3.80 -13.34
CA ALA A 272 -6.03 -4.18 -12.24
C ALA A 272 -6.77 -5.48 -12.54
N THR A 273 -6.96 -6.33 -11.53
CA THR A 273 -7.85 -7.49 -11.66
C THR A 273 -9.30 -7.02 -11.75
N LEU A 274 -10.07 -7.50 -12.73
CA LEU A 274 -11.48 -7.12 -12.84
C LEU A 274 -12.28 -7.66 -11.65
N MET A 275 -12.14 -8.95 -11.33
CA MET A 275 -12.57 -9.50 -10.03
C MET A 275 -11.48 -9.21 -8.98
N PRO A 276 -11.77 -8.47 -7.89
CA PRO A 276 -10.78 -8.15 -6.86
C PRO A 276 -10.25 -9.40 -6.17
N ARG A 277 -8.93 -9.46 -5.98
CA ARG A 277 -8.20 -10.46 -5.18
C ARG A 277 -7.89 -9.97 -3.77
N VAL A 278 -8.07 -8.67 -3.52
CA VAL A 278 -8.02 -8.04 -2.20
C VAL A 278 -9.36 -7.35 -1.96
N LEU A 279 -10.08 -7.79 -0.93
CA LEU A 279 -11.39 -7.30 -0.54
C LEU A 279 -11.30 -6.57 0.79
N SER A 280 -11.80 -5.33 0.87
CA SER A 280 -11.87 -4.62 2.15
C SER A 280 -12.99 -5.20 3.01
N THR A 281 -12.68 -5.52 4.27
CA THR A 281 -13.67 -5.91 5.28
C THR A 281 -14.15 -4.72 6.11
N SER A 282 -13.52 -3.55 5.97
CA SER A 282 -13.75 -2.34 6.78
C SER A 282 -15.19 -1.83 6.79
N THR A 283 -15.95 -2.08 5.73
CA THR A 283 -17.34 -1.64 5.58
C THR A 283 -18.34 -2.54 6.31
N PHE A 284 -17.89 -3.69 6.82
CA PHE A 284 -18.71 -4.62 7.58
C PHE A 284 -18.62 -4.35 9.09
N PRO A 285 -19.67 -4.66 9.88
CA PRO A 285 -19.65 -4.44 11.32
C PRO A 285 -18.54 -5.19 12.07
N SER A 286 -18.14 -6.36 11.57
CA SER A 286 -17.05 -7.17 12.13
C SER A 286 -16.35 -7.99 11.05
N GLY A 287 -15.16 -8.50 11.37
CA GLY A 287 -14.45 -9.43 10.50
C GLY A 287 -15.29 -10.68 10.22
N ARG A 288 -15.97 -11.23 11.24
CA ARG A 288 -16.87 -12.38 11.07
C ARG A 288 -17.99 -12.12 10.05
N ALA A 289 -18.66 -10.97 10.14
CA ALA A 289 -19.74 -10.61 9.22
C ALA A 289 -19.23 -10.46 7.78
N ALA A 290 -18.05 -9.85 7.62
CA ALA A 290 -17.38 -9.77 6.32
C ALA A 290 -17.12 -11.15 5.74
N MET A 291 -16.57 -12.06 6.55
CA MET A 291 -16.25 -13.43 6.12
C MET A 291 -17.46 -14.21 5.63
N GLN A 292 -18.60 -14.10 6.32
CA GLN A 292 -19.84 -14.73 5.89
C GLN A 292 -20.30 -14.18 4.53
N GLN A 293 -20.23 -12.87 4.34
CA GLN A 293 -20.62 -12.24 3.08
C GLN A 293 -19.67 -12.60 1.92
N ILE A 294 -18.36 -12.58 2.18
CA ILE A 294 -17.34 -12.93 1.18
C ILE A 294 -17.47 -14.41 0.78
N ALA A 295 -17.69 -15.31 1.74
CA ALA A 295 -17.93 -16.72 1.43
C ALA A 295 -19.11 -16.91 0.46
N MET A 296 -20.20 -16.15 0.64
CA MET A 296 -21.33 -16.15 -0.29
C MET A 296 -20.97 -15.62 -1.68
N TRP A 297 -20.15 -14.58 -1.78
CA TRP A 297 -19.67 -14.05 -3.06
C TRP A 297 -18.78 -15.03 -3.82
N LEU A 298 -18.05 -15.88 -3.09
CA LEU A 298 -17.12 -16.84 -3.67
C LEU A 298 -17.76 -18.20 -4.01
N VAL A 299 -19.07 -18.39 -3.75
CA VAL A 299 -19.78 -19.59 -4.18
C VAL A 299 -19.74 -19.69 -5.70
N GLY A 300 -19.14 -20.77 -6.22
CA GLY A 300 -18.97 -20.98 -7.66
C GLY A 300 -17.88 -20.11 -8.31
N ALA A 301 -17.03 -19.45 -7.51
CA ALA A 301 -15.89 -18.68 -8.01
C ALA A 301 -14.93 -19.55 -8.82
N ARG A 302 -14.51 -19.04 -9.99
CA ARG A 302 -13.52 -19.69 -10.88
C ARG A 302 -12.15 -19.08 -10.66
N MET A 303 -11.51 -19.46 -9.56
CA MET A 303 -10.14 -19.08 -9.23
C MET A 303 -9.13 -19.87 -10.06
N PHE A 304 -7.88 -19.40 -10.09
CA PHE A 304 -6.76 -20.04 -10.80
C PHE A 304 -7.02 -20.19 -12.32
N PRO A 305 -7.27 -19.08 -13.04
CA PRO A 305 -7.42 -19.14 -14.49
C PRO A 305 -6.12 -19.65 -15.15
N LEU A 306 -6.28 -20.54 -16.13
CA LEU A 306 -5.18 -21.05 -16.97
C LEU A 306 -4.74 -20.03 -18.03
N ASN A 307 -5.65 -19.12 -18.40
CA ASN A 307 -5.42 -18.08 -19.38
C ASN A 307 -5.99 -16.78 -18.84
N VAL A 308 -5.19 -15.71 -18.87
CA VAL A 308 -5.59 -14.39 -18.40
C VAL A 308 -5.51 -13.41 -19.56
N LYS A 309 -6.53 -12.56 -19.69
CA LYS A 309 -6.62 -11.55 -20.74
C LYS A 309 -6.45 -10.17 -20.14
N ALA A 310 -5.65 -9.31 -20.75
CA ALA A 310 -5.63 -7.88 -20.43
C ALA A 310 -6.38 -7.10 -21.51
N VAL A 311 -7.27 -6.21 -21.08
CA VAL A 311 -8.07 -5.35 -21.95
C VAL A 311 -7.76 -3.88 -21.66
N MET A 312 -7.52 -3.16 -22.75
CA MET A 312 -7.39 -1.70 -22.80
C MET A 312 -8.57 -1.13 -23.59
N LEU A 313 -9.10 0.00 -23.13
CA LEU A 313 -10.11 0.76 -23.86
C LEU A 313 -9.43 1.85 -24.69
N TYR A 314 -9.75 1.92 -25.98
CA TYR A 314 -9.32 2.98 -26.88
C TYR A 314 -10.54 3.73 -27.46
N SER A 315 -10.42 5.04 -27.63
CA SER A 315 -11.27 5.94 -28.42
C SER A 315 -10.58 6.32 -29.73
N SER A 316 -11.26 7.07 -30.59
CA SER A 316 -10.70 7.67 -31.80
C SER A 316 -9.52 8.61 -31.55
N THR A 317 -9.38 9.10 -30.31
CA THR A 317 -8.36 10.06 -29.86
C THR A 317 -7.21 9.40 -29.08
N GLY A 318 -7.24 8.07 -28.88
CA GLY A 318 -6.20 7.33 -28.18
C GLY A 318 -6.77 6.42 -27.10
N ARG A 319 -6.01 6.16 -26.02
CA ARG A 319 -6.50 5.33 -24.92
C ARG A 319 -7.60 6.08 -24.14
N VAL A 320 -8.71 5.41 -23.84
CA VAL A 320 -9.76 5.97 -22.97
C VAL A 320 -9.24 5.95 -21.54
N ASN A 321 -8.73 7.09 -21.09
CA ASN A 321 -8.52 7.34 -19.68
C ASN A 321 -9.88 7.69 -19.10
N ALA A 322 -10.60 6.68 -18.59
CA ALA A 322 -11.90 6.86 -17.95
C ALA A 322 -11.75 7.75 -16.71
N GLY A 323 -11.80 9.07 -16.93
CA GLY A 323 -11.74 10.10 -15.91
C GLY A 323 -10.50 10.03 -15.04
N VAL A 324 -9.38 10.62 -15.50
CA VAL A 324 -8.42 11.23 -14.58
C VAL A 324 -9.17 12.38 -13.90
N LYS A 325 -10.02 12.06 -12.92
CA LYS A 325 -10.59 13.09 -12.07
C LYS A 325 -9.41 13.70 -11.33
N PRO A 326 -9.23 15.03 -11.36
CA PRO A 326 -8.26 15.64 -10.47
C PRO A 326 -8.58 15.13 -9.06
N PRO A 327 -7.57 14.84 -8.22
CA PRO A 327 -7.84 14.58 -6.83
C PRO A 327 -8.70 15.75 -6.34
N PRO A 328 -9.72 15.51 -5.50
CA PRO A 328 -10.53 16.59 -4.93
C PRO A 328 -9.62 17.71 -4.39
N TRP A 329 -10.11 18.94 -4.23
CA TRP A 329 -9.43 19.81 -3.26
C TRP A 329 -9.30 18.98 -1.99
N GLY A 330 -8.05 18.72 -1.55
CA GLY A 330 -7.77 17.67 -0.58
C GLY A 330 -8.71 17.77 0.61
N ASN A 331 -9.12 16.63 1.16
CA ASN A 331 -10.17 16.59 2.18
C ASN A 331 -9.75 17.28 3.51
N GLY A 332 -8.54 17.84 3.58
CA GLY A 332 -8.00 18.56 4.71
C GLY A 332 -7.40 17.63 5.76
N GLY A 333 -7.00 18.23 6.89
CA GLY A 333 -6.47 17.51 8.05
C GLY A 333 -4.97 17.23 8.00
N TRP A 334 -4.27 17.71 6.95
CA TRP A 334 -2.84 17.52 6.73
C TRP A 334 -2.17 18.85 6.37
N SER A 335 -2.46 19.91 7.12
CA SER A 335 -1.93 21.25 6.89
C SER A 335 -0.84 21.66 7.89
N ASP A 336 -0.56 20.84 8.90
CA ASP A 336 0.46 21.12 9.92
C ASP A 336 1.87 20.90 9.35
N LEU A 337 2.72 21.93 9.45
CA LEU A 337 4.09 21.90 8.96
C LEU A 337 4.92 20.79 9.61
N ARG A 338 4.66 20.42 10.88
CA ARG A 338 5.39 19.35 11.56
C ARG A 338 5.12 17.99 10.89
N ASP A 339 3.87 17.73 10.49
CA ASP A 339 3.53 16.51 9.73
C ASP A 339 4.19 16.52 8.35
N HIS A 340 4.26 17.67 7.68
CA HIS A 340 4.97 17.79 6.39
C HIS A 340 6.45 17.44 6.53
N LEU A 341 7.12 17.98 7.56
CA LEU A 341 8.55 17.73 7.81
C LEU A 341 8.82 16.26 8.16
N LEU A 342 8.02 15.66 9.06
CA LEU A 342 8.13 14.24 9.39
C LEU A 342 7.88 13.35 8.16
N CYS A 343 6.95 13.72 7.28
CA CYS A 343 6.68 12.97 6.06
C CYS A 343 7.84 13.05 5.05
N LEU A 344 8.48 14.22 4.93
CA LEU A 344 9.59 14.45 4.01
C LEU A 344 10.87 13.71 4.42
N ASP A 345 11.09 13.54 5.72
CA ASP A 345 12.18 12.72 6.27
C ASP A 345 11.63 11.63 7.21
N PRO A 346 10.96 10.60 6.65
CA PRO A 346 10.25 9.62 7.45
C PRO A 346 11.19 8.66 8.19
N LEU A 347 12.45 8.54 7.77
CA LEU A 347 13.45 7.71 8.44
C LEU A 347 14.31 8.53 9.42
N MET A 348 14.09 9.84 9.55
CA MET A 348 14.90 10.77 10.34
C MET A 348 16.40 10.59 10.06
N SER A 349 16.77 10.71 8.79
CA SER A 349 18.16 10.53 8.38
C SER A 349 19.00 11.68 8.92
N THR A 350 20.00 11.41 9.75
CA THR A 350 21.00 12.42 10.13
C THR A 350 21.64 12.98 8.87
N THR A 351 21.29 14.21 8.52
CA THR A 351 21.49 14.77 7.19
C THR A 351 22.96 15.13 6.97
N THR A 352 23.62 14.50 6.00
CA THR A 352 24.63 15.16 5.14
C THR A 352 24.73 14.40 3.82
N GLY A 353 23.86 14.74 2.87
CA GLY A 353 23.98 14.35 1.47
C GLY A 353 23.46 15.50 0.63
N ASN A 354 24.38 16.28 0.05
CA ASN A 354 24.06 17.44 -0.80
C ASN A 354 23.14 17.06 -1.96
N THR A 355 21.89 17.49 -1.91
CA THR A 355 21.00 17.51 -3.08
C THR A 355 20.85 18.95 -3.57
N ASN A 356 21.88 19.44 -4.26
CA ASN A 356 21.75 20.57 -5.16
C ASN A 356 21.55 20.02 -6.57
N ASP A 357 20.31 20.06 -7.06
CA ASP A 357 19.99 20.54 -8.42
C ASP A 357 18.50 20.35 -8.70
N MET A 358 17.74 21.44 -8.55
CA MET A 358 16.41 21.57 -9.16
C MET A 358 16.52 22.57 -10.31
N THR A 359 16.69 22.06 -11.53
CA THR A 359 16.33 22.81 -12.74
C THR A 359 15.16 22.10 -13.41
N ALA A 360 13.98 22.69 -13.29
CA ALA A 360 12.79 22.30 -14.02
C ALA A 360 12.84 22.92 -15.43
N PRO A 361 12.73 22.13 -16.52
CA PRO A 361 12.49 22.69 -17.84
C PRO A 361 10.99 23.01 -17.99
N THR A 362 10.68 24.28 -18.24
CA THR A 362 9.37 24.73 -18.71
C THR A 362 9.19 24.36 -20.19
N PHE A 363 8.13 23.63 -20.53
CA PHE A 363 7.66 23.51 -21.91
C PHE A 363 6.14 23.52 -22.02
N SER A 364 5.68 24.17 -23.09
CA SER A 364 4.32 24.55 -23.40
C SER A 364 3.43 23.37 -23.84
N GLN A 365 2.22 23.33 -23.31
CA GLN A 365 1.15 22.42 -23.73
C GLN A 365 0.50 22.92 -25.02
N THR A 366 0.39 22.04 -26.03
CA THR A 366 -0.44 22.28 -27.22
C THR A 366 -1.70 21.45 -27.08
N THR A 367 -2.85 22.10 -26.92
CA THR A 367 -4.17 21.47 -26.93
C THR A 367 -4.79 21.57 -28.32
N THR A 368 -5.13 20.44 -28.93
CA THR A 368 -6.03 20.37 -30.08
C THR A 368 -7.37 19.79 -29.65
N ASN A 369 -8.45 20.53 -29.95
CA ASN A 369 -9.83 20.08 -29.72
C ASN A 369 -10.32 19.34 -30.96
N ALA A 370 -10.64 18.04 -30.82
CA ALA A 370 -11.38 17.28 -31.80
C ALA A 370 -12.60 16.63 -31.12
N THR A 371 -13.75 16.70 -31.79
CA THR A 371 -15.04 16.18 -31.34
C THR A 371 -15.07 14.65 -31.42
N ASP A 372 -15.37 14.01 -30.28
CA ASP A 372 -15.27 12.55 -30.08
C ASP A 372 -16.44 11.77 -30.71
N TYR A 373 -16.10 10.70 -31.41
CA TYR A 373 -16.97 9.54 -31.64
C TYR A 373 -16.31 8.31 -30.99
N ILE A 374 -17.02 7.60 -30.12
CA ILE A 374 -16.48 6.45 -29.40
C ILE A 374 -16.48 5.21 -30.32
N THR A 375 -15.32 4.88 -30.86
CA THR A 375 -15.04 3.56 -31.46
C THR A 375 -14.23 2.74 -30.47
N VAL A 376 -14.84 1.73 -29.84
CA VAL A 376 -14.16 0.86 -28.86
C VAL A 376 -13.28 -0.16 -29.57
N ALA A 377 -12.01 0.16 -29.80
CA ALA A 377 -11.02 -0.85 -30.18
C ALA A 377 -10.51 -1.56 -28.91
N LYS A 378 -10.83 -2.85 -28.75
CA LYS A 378 -10.32 -3.67 -27.64
C LYS A 378 -9.02 -4.35 -28.07
N HIS A 379 -7.87 -3.83 -27.66
CA HIS A 379 -6.64 -4.61 -27.71
C HIS A 379 -6.68 -5.66 -26.60
N LYS A 380 -6.48 -6.92 -26.96
CA LYS A 380 -6.49 -8.08 -26.06
C LYS A 380 -5.10 -8.71 -26.05
N MET A 381 -4.50 -8.80 -24.87
CA MET A 381 -3.30 -9.60 -24.65
C MET A 381 -3.73 -10.89 -23.97
N ASN A 382 -3.39 -12.05 -24.53
CA ASN A 382 -3.66 -13.35 -23.93
C ASN A 382 -2.35 -13.88 -23.33
N MET A 383 -2.38 -14.28 -22.07
CA MET A 383 -1.25 -14.91 -21.38
C MET A 383 -1.70 -16.27 -20.87
N SER A 384 -0.96 -17.33 -21.19
CA SER A 384 -1.25 -18.68 -20.68
C SER A 384 -0.36 -19.02 -19.48
N GLU A 385 -0.79 -19.98 -18.66
CA GLU A 385 0.02 -20.49 -17.55
C GLU A 385 1.31 -21.17 -18.03
N ALA A 386 1.29 -21.87 -19.16
CA ALA A 386 2.48 -22.46 -19.78
C ALA A 386 3.55 -21.39 -20.06
N ASP A 387 3.12 -20.18 -20.42
CA ASP A 387 4.03 -19.08 -20.65
C ASP A 387 4.73 -18.65 -19.35
N LEU A 388 4.07 -18.72 -18.19
CA LEU A 388 4.65 -18.35 -16.89
C LEU A 388 5.82 -19.26 -16.50
N HIS A 389 5.79 -20.53 -16.88
CA HIS A 389 6.86 -21.49 -16.59
C HIS A 389 8.06 -21.38 -17.52
N ASN A 390 7.87 -20.87 -18.75
CA ASN A 390 8.96 -20.67 -19.72
C ASN A 390 9.86 -19.46 -19.39
N VAL A 391 9.54 -18.71 -18.33
CA VAL A 391 10.39 -17.65 -17.78
C VAL A 391 11.12 -18.21 -16.55
N ASN A 392 11.89 -19.27 -16.74
CA ASN A 392 12.96 -19.59 -15.80
C ASN A 392 13.99 -18.45 -15.91
N PHE A 393 14.01 -17.63 -14.87
CA PHE A 393 14.93 -16.54 -14.69
C PHE A 393 16.38 -17.06 -14.69
N ASN A 394 17.12 -16.77 -15.75
CA ASN A 394 18.56 -16.51 -15.59
C ASN A 394 18.74 -15.24 -14.72
#